data_AF-A0A502T2V3-F1
#
_entry.id   AF-A0A502T2V3-F1
#
_cell.length_a   1.000
_cell.length_b   1.000
_cell.length_c   1.000
_cell.angle_alpha   90.00
_cell.angle_beta   90.00
_cell.angle_gamma   90.00
#
_symmetry.space_group_name_H-M   'P 1'
#
loop_
_entity.id
_entity.type
_entity.pdbx_description
1 polymer ?
#
loop_
_entity_poly.entity_id
_entity_poly.type
_entity_poly.pdbx_seq_one_letter_code
_entity_poly.pdbx_strand_id
1 'polypeptide(L)' 'MDHIVTLDSRQEAALQAAADRFVRQHGGNTMKALKEQMLLNAHLQESLDALSGEMKYPRQSRR' A
#
# COMPACT_ATOMS: atom_id res chain seq x y z
N MET A 1 4.94 -0.22 -13.82
CA MET A 1 4.29 -1.49 -13.40
C MET A 1 5.36 -2.60 -13.35
N ASP A 2 6.57 -2.27 -12.90
CA ASP A 2 7.80 -2.99 -13.34
C ASP A 2 8.32 -4.04 -12.37
N HIS A 3 7.55 -4.39 -11.34
CA HIS A 3 7.99 -5.34 -10.33
C HIS A 3 6.83 -6.28 -9.96
N ILE A 4 6.38 -7.10 -10.90
CA ILE A 4 5.59 -8.29 -10.54
C ILE A 4 6.56 -9.25 -9.86
N VAL A 5 6.53 -9.26 -8.52
CA VAL A 5 7.38 -10.14 -7.72
C VAL A 5 6.85 -11.57 -7.85
N THR A 6 7.70 -12.48 -8.34
CA THR A 6 7.39 -13.92 -8.33
C THR A 6 7.72 -14.46 -6.93
N LEU A 7 6.74 -15.11 -6.30
CA LEU A 7 6.89 -15.69 -4.97
C LEU A 7 7.17 -17.20 -5.10
N ASP A 8 8.05 -17.73 -4.26
CA ASP A 8 8.14 -19.18 -4.07
C ASP A 8 6.98 -19.69 -3.19
N SER A 9 6.74 -21.00 -3.16
CA SER A 9 5.60 -21.58 -2.42
C SER A 9 5.60 -21.27 -0.93
N ARG A 10 6.76 -21.03 -0.31
CA ARG A 10 6.84 -20.66 1.10
C ARG A 10 6.44 -19.20 1.30
N GLN A 11 6.86 -18.32 0.39
CA GLN A 11 6.47 -16.91 0.37
C GLN A 11 4.98 -16.75 0.08
N GLU A 12 4.42 -17.53 -0.84
CA GLU A 12 2.98 -17.57 -1.10
C GLU A 12 2.19 -17.99 0.15
N ALA A 13 2.61 -19.06 0.84
CA ALA A 13 1.97 -19.49 2.08
C ALA A 13 2.04 -18.43 3.19
N ALA A 14 3.17 -17.72 3.30
CA ALA A 14 3.32 -16.63 4.25
C ALA A 14 2.41 -15.44 3.92
N LEU A 15 2.31 -15.08 2.64
CA LEU A 15 1.41 -14.04 2.15
C LEU A 15 -0.06 -14.42 2.41
N GLN A 16 -0.45 -15.66 2.12
CA GLN A 16 -1.80 -16.16 2.39
C GLN A 16 -2.14 -16.08 3.87
N ALA A 17 -1.24 -16.53 4.76
CA ALA A 17 -1.46 -16.45 6.20
C ALA A 17 -1.58 -14.99 6.69
N ALA A 18 -0.86 -14.05 6.09
CA ALA A 18 -0.99 -12.63 6.38
C ALA A 18 -2.34 -12.08 5.90
N ALA A 19 -2.76 -12.43 4.68
CA ALA A 19 -4.06 -12.05 4.12
C ALA A 19 -5.22 -12.58 4.98
N ASP A 20 -5.15 -13.84 5.43
CA ASP A 20 -6.17 -14.42 6.29
C ASP A 20 -6.29 -13.68 7.63
N ARG A 21 -5.16 -13.34 8.27
CA ARG A 21 -5.14 -12.54 9.50
C ARG A 21 -5.70 -11.14 9.25
N PHE A 22 -5.41 -10.55 8.11
CA PHE A 22 -5.92 -9.25 7.73
C PHE A 22 -7.45 -9.29 7.57
N VAL A 23 -7.98 -10.20 6.76
CA VAL A 23 -9.43 -10.35 6.56
C VAL A 23 -10.18 -10.63 7.87
N ARG A 24 -9.59 -11.42 8.79
CA ARG A 24 -10.17 -11.63 10.13
C ARG A 24 -10.33 -10.35 10.94
N GLN A 25 -9.40 -9.39 10.83
CA GLN A 25 -9.54 -8.08 11.48
C GLN A 25 -10.73 -7.28 10.93
N HIS A 26 -11.13 -7.53 9.69
CA HIS A 26 -12.34 -6.94 9.08
C HIS A 26 -13.58 -7.82 9.23
N GLY A 27 -13.60 -8.72 10.24
CA GLY A 27 -14.75 -9.58 10.53
C GLY A 27 -15.03 -10.63 9.45
N GLY A 28 -14.02 -11.01 8.66
CA GLY A 28 -14.18 -11.97 7.56
C GLY A 28 -14.65 -11.33 6.25
N ASN A 29 -14.90 -10.02 6.20
CA ASN A 29 -15.37 -9.36 4.99
C ASN A 29 -14.19 -8.97 4.08
N THR A 30 -13.80 -9.89 3.20
CA THR A 30 -12.69 -9.71 2.25
C THR A 30 -12.88 -8.47 1.35
N MET A 31 -14.10 -8.19 0.90
CA MET A 31 -14.38 -7.07 0.00
C MET A 31 -14.22 -5.71 0.71
N LYS A 32 -14.65 -5.62 1.97
CA LYS A 32 -14.42 -4.45 2.80
C LYS A 32 -12.92 -4.25 3.06
N ALA A 33 -12.24 -5.32 3.46
CA ALA A 33 -10.80 -5.31 3.73
C ALA A 33 -10.00 -4.82 2.51
N LEU A 34 -10.32 -5.31 1.31
CA LEU A 34 -9.68 -4.90 0.07
C LEU A 34 -9.92 -3.42 -0.26
N LYS A 35 -11.16 -2.94 -0.14
CA LYS A 35 -11.49 -1.53 -0.41
C LYS A 35 -10.74 -0.58 0.53
N GLU A 36 -10.67 -0.93 1.82
CA GLU A 36 -9.95 -0.13 2.80
C GLU A 36 -8.43 -0.11 2.52
N GLN A 37 -7.83 -1.23 2.10
CA GLN A 37 -6.42 -1.25 1.68
C GLN A 37 -6.16 -0.45 0.41
N MET A 38 -7.05 -0.52 -0.59
CA MET A 38 -6.92 0.28 -1.81
C MET A 38 -6.98 1.79 -1.49
N LEU A 39 -7.91 2.20 -0.63
CA LEU A 39 -8.01 3.59 -0.18
C LEU A 39 -6.77 4.04 0.59
N LEU A 40 -6.27 3.21 1.51
CA LEU A 40 -5.04 3.50 2.25
C LEU A 40 -3.85 3.65 1.29
N ASN A 41 -3.68 2.72 0.36
CA ASN A 41 -2.60 2.76 -0.61
C ASN A 41 -2.68 3.99 -1.51
N ALA A 42 -3.89 4.38 -1.95
CA ALA A 42 -4.09 5.60 -2.73
C ALA A 42 -3.66 6.85 -1.93
N HIS A 43 -4.07 6.95 -0.66
CA HIS A 43 -3.70 8.09 0.19
C HIS A 43 -2.19 8.14 0.50
N LEU A 44 -1.57 6.99 0.70
CA LEU A 44 -0.12 6.89 0.87
C LEU A 44 0.60 7.30 -0.40
N GLN A 45 0.12 6.89 -1.58
CA GLN A 45 0.68 7.33 -2.85
C GLN A 45 0.56 8.84 -3.04
N GLU A 46 -0.62 9.42 -2.76
CA GLU A 46 -0.82 10.88 -2.80
C GLU A 46 0.15 11.61 -1.87
N SER A 47 0.38 11.07 -0.67
CA SER A 47 1.32 11.64 0.30
C SER A 47 2.76 11.54 -0.18
N LEU A 48 3.15 10.40 -0.76
CA LEU A 48 4.47 10.19 -1.35
C LEU A 48 4.70 11.10 -2.55
N ASP A 49 3.70 11.29 -3.41
CA ASP A 49 3.76 12.17 -4.56
C ASP A 49 3.87 13.64 -4.14
N ALA A 50 3.13 14.04 -3.10
CA ALA A 50 3.23 15.36 -2.51
C ALA A 50 4.64 15.63 -1.94
N LEU A 51 5.18 14.69 -1.14
CA LEU A 51 6.53 14.79 -0.60
C LEU A 51 7.60 14.79 -1.70
N SER A 52 7.44 13.95 -2.73
CA SER A 52 8.35 13.91 -3.88
C SER A 52 8.30 15.20 -4.70
N GLY A 53 7.10 15.78 -4.84
CA GLY A 53 6.88 17.09 -5.44
C GLY A 53 7.53 18.22 -4.62
N GLU A 54 7.40 18.19 -3.29
CA GLU A 54 8.08 19.11 -2.38
C GLU A 54 9.61 18.96 -2.42
N MET A 55 10.13 17.74 -2.57
CA MET A 55 11.57 17.50 -2.75
C MET A 55 12.09 17.93 -4.12
N LYS A 56 11.26 17.86 -5.17
CA LYS A 56 11.62 18.27 -6.54
C LYS A 56 11.51 19.79 -6.75
N TYR A 57 10.62 20.45 -5.99
CA TYR A 57 10.47 21.90 -5.95
C TYR A 57 10.54 22.38 -4.50
N PRO A 58 11.72 22.30 -3.84
CA PRO A 58 11.87 22.81 -2.49
C PRO A 58 11.47 24.27 -2.51
N ARG A 59 10.52 24.66 -1.64
CA ARG A 59 9.99 26.03 -1.54
C ARG A 59 11.17 26.99 -1.63
N GLN A 60 11.31 27.68 -2.77
CA GLN A 60 12.29 28.76 -2.90
C GLN A 60 11.98 29.71 -1.77
N SER A 61 12.92 29.79 -0.83
CA SER A 61 12.91 30.71 0.29
C SER A 61 12.54 32.09 -0.25
N ARG A 62 11.31 32.52 0.04
CA ARG A 62 10.89 33.91 -0.14
C ARG A 62 11.84 34.77 0.69
N ARG A 63 12.78 35.42 0.02
CA ARG A 63 13.45 36.62 0.51
C ARG A 63 12.52 37.81 0.33
#